data_AF-A0A524IFM8-F1
#
_entry.id   AF-A0A524IFM8-F1
#
_cell.length_a   1.000
_cell.length_b   1.000
_cell.length_c   1.000
_cell.angle_alpha   90.00
_cell.angle_beta   90.00
_cell.angle_gamma   90.00
#
_symmetry.space_group_name_H-M   'P 1'
#
loop_
_entity.id
_entity.type
_entity.pdbx_description
1 polymer ?
#
loop_
_entity_poly.entity_id
_entity_poly.type
_entity_poly.pdbx_seq_one_letter_code
_entity_poly.pdbx_strand_id
1 'polypeptide(L)'
;MAINESSVRPIIYSRRPLTQEWGIGFGLQNLTSNFIAGLMLLFEQHIKVGDRITVGDTEGDVTEINIRSTTIRSLNNVAIVVPNSEFISSTVTNWS
;
A
#
# COMPACT_ATOMS: atom_id res chain seq x y z
N MET A 1 10.21 -33.13 66.49
CA MET A 1 9.99 -31.67 66.39
C MET A 1 10.27 -31.29 64.94
N ALA A 2 9.23 -31.20 64.13
CA ALA A 2 9.32 -30.90 62.71
C ALA A 2 9.38 -29.38 62.52
N ILE A 3 10.36 -28.88 61.78
CA ILE A 3 10.29 -27.53 61.22
C ILE A 3 9.70 -27.62 59.81
N ASN A 4 8.72 -26.77 59.60
CA ASN A 4 7.67 -26.84 58.59
C ASN A 4 8.12 -26.20 57.27
N GLU A 5 8.12 -26.96 56.18
CA GLU A 5 8.49 -26.52 54.82
C GLU A 5 7.36 -25.74 54.09
N SER A 6 6.38 -25.19 54.80
CA SER A 6 5.17 -24.64 54.16
C SER A 6 5.14 -23.13 53.92
N SER A 7 6.27 -22.45 53.71
CA SER A 7 6.24 -21.00 53.43
C SER A 7 7.40 -20.50 52.57
N VAL A 8 7.48 -20.83 51.28
CA VAL A 8 7.74 -19.85 50.19
C VAL A 8 7.28 -20.46 48.85
N ARG A 9 6.24 -19.91 48.23
CA ARG A 9 6.05 -20.02 46.77
C ARG A 9 6.37 -18.66 46.15
N PRO A 10 7.05 -18.63 45.00
CA PRO A 10 6.61 -17.72 43.95
C PRO A 10 6.42 -18.48 42.63
N ILE A 11 5.15 -18.52 42.19
CA ILE A 11 4.71 -18.13 40.84
C ILE A 11 5.82 -17.37 40.07
N ILE A 12 6.23 -17.75 38.86
CA ILE A 12 5.60 -17.36 37.60
C ILE A 12 6.28 -18.13 36.45
N TYR A 13 5.47 -18.59 35.50
CA TYR A 13 5.79 -19.16 34.20
C TYR A 13 6.92 -18.42 33.45
N SER A 14 8.03 -19.10 33.15
CA SER A 14 8.96 -18.67 32.09
C SER A 14 8.55 -19.29 30.75
N ARG A 15 7.40 -18.85 30.22
CA ARG A 15 7.17 -18.91 28.77
C ARG A 15 7.58 -17.55 28.20
N ARG A 16 8.71 -17.49 27.51
CA ARG A 16 8.91 -16.46 26.48
C ARG A 16 9.24 -17.13 25.16
N PRO A 17 8.33 -17.13 24.17
CA PRO A 17 8.63 -17.57 22.81
C PRO A 17 9.63 -16.59 22.18
N LEU A 18 10.74 -17.09 21.64
CA LEU A 18 11.74 -16.30 20.91
C LEU A 18 11.41 -16.12 19.42
N THR A 19 10.21 -16.52 19.00
CA THR A 19 9.76 -16.31 17.62
C THR A 19 9.19 -14.91 17.49
N GLN A 20 9.97 -13.87 17.22
CA GLN A 20 9.55 -12.71 16.41
C GLN A 20 10.76 -12.01 15.79
N GLU A 21 11.45 -12.68 14.87
CA GLU A 21 12.35 -12.00 13.91
C GLU A 21 11.59 -11.26 12.80
N TRP A 22 10.26 -11.14 12.92
CA TRP A 22 9.42 -10.33 12.04
C TRP A 22 9.34 -8.87 12.50
N GLY A 23 10.46 -8.31 12.99
CA GLY A 23 10.48 -6.95 13.56
C GLY A 23 10.85 -5.84 12.58
N ILE A 24 11.60 -6.17 11.51
CA ILE A 24 12.24 -5.14 10.68
C ILE A 24 11.41 -4.88 9.39
N GLY A 25 10.67 -5.87 8.90
CA GLY A 25 9.85 -5.75 7.69
C GLY A 25 8.49 -5.09 7.88
N PHE A 26 7.90 -5.10 9.08
CA PHE A 26 6.54 -4.58 9.31
C PHE A 26 6.46 -3.04 9.32
N GLY A 27 7.53 -2.36 9.74
CA GLY A 27 7.59 -0.89 9.76
C GLY A 27 8.03 -0.25 8.44
N LEU A 28 8.86 -0.96 7.65
CA LEU A 28 9.43 -0.45 6.39
C LEU A 28 8.54 -0.62 5.17
N GLN A 29 7.60 -1.58 5.19
CA GLN A 29 6.63 -1.74 4.09
C GLN A 29 5.88 -0.44 3.78
N ASN A 30 5.50 0.33 4.81
CA ASN A 30 4.79 1.59 4.63
C ASN A 30 5.69 2.75 4.18
N LEU A 31 6.98 2.73 4.53
CA LEU A 31 7.94 3.79 4.14
C LEU A 31 8.42 3.60 2.69
N THR A 32 8.66 2.36 2.25
CA THR A 32 9.09 2.05 0.88
C THR A 32 8.02 2.36 -0.16
N SER A 33 6.73 2.17 0.15
CA SER A 33 5.63 2.55 -0.75
C SER A 33 5.55 4.06 -0.97
N ASN A 34 5.80 4.87 0.06
CA ASN A 34 5.82 6.33 -0.05
C ASN A 34 7.09 6.85 -0.74
N PHE A 35 8.21 6.14 -0.60
CA PHE A 35 9.46 6.46 -1.27
C PHE A 35 9.43 6.17 -2.78
N ILE A 36 8.86 5.03 -3.19
CA ILE A 36 8.68 4.69 -4.61
C ILE A 36 7.64 5.62 -5.27
N ALA A 37 6.59 6.03 -4.56
CA ALA A 37 5.66 7.07 -5.01
C ALA A 37 6.35 8.44 -5.20
N GLY A 38 7.28 8.80 -4.31
CA GLY A 38 8.09 10.00 -4.43
C GLY A 38 9.06 10.00 -5.62
N LEU A 39 9.59 8.84 -6.01
CA LEU A 39 10.43 8.68 -7.19
C LEU A 39 9.63 8.64 -8.51
N MET A 40 8.39 8.14 -8.48
CA MET A 40 7.47 8.15 -9.63
C MET A 40 6.97 9.57 -9.94
N LEU A 41 6.83 10.44 -8.93
CA LEU A 41 6.55 11.87 -9.10
C LEU A 41 7.73 12.65 -9.70
N LEU A 42 8.97 12.15 -9.57
CA LEU A 42 10.17 12.78 -10.14
C LEU A 42 10.50 12.25 -11.56
N PHE A 43 9.92 11.11 -11.97
CA PHE A 43 10.01 10.51 -13.30
C PHE A 43 8.61 10.46 -13.97
N GLU A 44 8.15 11.62 -14.45
CA GLU A 44 7.46 11.78 -15.74
C GLU A 44 6.63 10.58 -16.27
N GLN A 45 5.47 10.26 -15.67
CA GLN A 45 4.47 9.51 -16.43
C GLN A 45 3.89 10.45 -17.49
N HIS A 46 4.14 10.14 -18.76
CA HIS A 46 3.66 10.86 -19.93
C HIS A 46 2.16 10.68 -20.15
N ILE A 47 1.35 10.72 -19.08
CA ILE A 47 -0.11 10.67 -19.20
C ILE A 47 -0.59 12.10 -19.33
N LYS A 48 -1.09 12.43 -20.51
CA LYS A 48 -1.70 13.73 -20.80
C LYS A 48 -3.21 13.59 -20.81
N VAL A 49 -3.89 14.70 -20.52
CA VAL A 49 -5.32 14.82 -20.80
C VAL A 49 -5.52 14.60 -22.30
N GLY A 50 -6.36 13.63 -22.65
CA GLY A 50 -6.60 13.19 -24.02
C GLY A 50 -5.98 11.84 -24.37
N ASP A 51 -5.06 11.31 -23.56
CA ASP A 51 -4.49 9.99 -23.80
C ASP A 51 -5.49 8.91 -23.41
N ARG A 52 -5.55 7.83 -24.21
CA ARG A 52 -6.29 6.63 -23.84
C ARG A 52 -5.44 5.75 -22.94
N ILE A 53 -5.97 5.43 -21.77
CA ILE A 53 -5.28 4.60 -20.79
C ILE A 53 -6.18 3.47 -20.29
N THR A 54 -5.54 2.37 -19.93
CA THR A 54 -6.17 1.22 -19.28
C THR A 54 -5.49 1.01 -17.92
N VAL A 55 -6.24 1.12 -16.84
CA VAL A 55 -5.78 0.96 -15.45
C VAL A 55 -6.56 -0.19 -14.81
N GLY A 56 -5.90 -1.32 -14.56
CA GLY A 56 -6.58 -2.53 -14.10
C GLY A 56 -7.68 -2.96 -15.09
N ASP A 57 -8.93 -3.02 -14.63
CA ASP A 57 -10.11 -3.35 -15.45
C ASP A 57 -10.80 -2.13 -16.06
N THR A 58 -10.29 -0.92 -15.80
CA THR A 58 -10.89 0.34 -16.28
C THR A 58 -10.16 0.84 -17.52
N GLU A 59 -10.88 0.96 -18.64
CA GLU A 59 -10.37 1.57 -19.88
C GLU A 59 -11.12 2.86 -20.22
N GLY A 60 -10.37 3.88 -20.61
CA GLY A 60 -10.93 5.10 -21.18
C GLY A 60 -9.93 6.20 -21.44
N ASP A 61 -10.44 7.36 -21.82
CA ASP A 61 -9.63 8.55 -22.09
C ASP A 61 -9.45 9.38 -20.83
N VAL A 62 -8.24 9.89 -20.60
CA VAL A 62 -7.97 10.80 -19.49
C VAL A 62 -8.64 12.14 -19.79
N THR A 63 -9.65 12.47 -19.01
CA THR A 63 -10.33 13.77 -19.13
C THR A 63 -9.75 14.81 -18.19
N GLU A 64 -9.26 14.38 -17.03
CA GLU A 64 -8.77 15.30 -16.01
C GLU A 64 -7.78 14.60 -15.08
N ILE A 65 -6.67 15.27 -14.74
CA ILE A 65 -5.66 14.76 -13.81
C ILE A 65 -5.64 15.69 -12.60
N ASN A 66 -5.97 15.16 -11.43
CA ASN A 66 -5.88 15.86 -10.15
C ASN A 66 -4.73 15.27 -9.31
N ILE A 67 -4.34 15.99 -8.25
CA ILE A 67 -3.20 15.61 -7.40
C ILE A 67 -3.38 14.26 -6.66
N ARG A 68 -4.62 13.82 -6.45
CA ARG A 68 -4.95 12.57 -5.72
C ARG A 68 -5.69 11.54 -6.55
N SER A 69 -6.27 11.95 -7.67
CA SER A 69 -7.10 11.11 -8.51
C SER A 69 -7.05 11.57 -9.96
N THR A 70 -7.30 10.66 -10.87
CA THR A 70 -7.41 10.93 -12.30
C THR A 70 -8.79 10.51 -12.76
N THR A 71 -9.47 11.37 -13.49
CA THR A 71 -10.78 11.08 -14.07
C THR A 71 -10.57 10.51 -15.47
N ILE A 72 -11.07 9.29 -15.66
CA ILE A 72 -11.03 8.56 -16.92
C ILE A 72 -12.45 8.48 -17.44
N ARG A 73 -12.66 8.80 -18.72
CA ARG A 73 -13.95 8.63 -19.37
C ARG A 73 -13.94 7.38 -20.22
N SER A 74 -14.75 6.41 -19.82
CA SER A 74 -14.89 5.15 -20.55
C SER A 74 -15.67 5.33 -21.86
N LEU A 75 -15.61 4.35 -22.76
CA LEU A 75 -16.27 4.33 -24.07
C LEU A 75 -17.78 4.55 -23.98
N ASN A 76 -18.39 4.14 -22.87
CA ASN A 76 -19.82 4.35 -22.59
C ASN A 76 -20.14 5.76 -22.06
N ASN A 77 -19.20 6.71 -22.19
CA ASN A 77 -19.28 8.08 -21.68
C ASN A 77 -19.48 8.15 -20.15
N VAL A 78 -19.01 7.13 -19.43
CA VAL A 78 -19.03 7.07 -17.96
C VAL A 78 -17.74 7.68 -17.42
N ALA A 79 -17.87 8.62 -16.48
CA ALA A 79 -16.74 9.19 -15.77
C ALA A 79 -16.35 8.29 -14.58
N ILE A 80 -15.12 7.80 -14.58
CA ILE A 80 -14.55 6.92 -13.58
C ILE A 80 -13.42 7.65 -12.89
N VAL A 81 -13.53 7.83 -11.58
CA VAL A 81 -12.52 8.53 -10.78
C VAL A 81 -11.59 7.48 -10.19
N VAL A 82 -10.35 7.45 -10.68
CA VAL A 82 -9.34 6.49 -10.26
C VAL A 82 -8.36 7.19 -9.31
N PRO A 83 -8.20 6.73 -8.06
CA PRO A 83 -7.21 7.30 -7.16
C PRO A 83 -5.79 7.10 -7.71
N ASN A 84 -4.92 8.09 -7.58
CA ASN A 84 -3.55 8.03 -8.12
C ASN A 84 -2.73 6.89 -7.49
N SER A 85 -3.08 6.45 -6.29
CA SER A 85 -2.49 5.25 -5.67
C SER A 85 -2.77 3.97 -6.45
N GLU A 86 -3.88 3.91 -7.20
CA GLU A 86 -4.23 2.75 -8.02
C GLU A 86 -3.37 2.66 -9.29
N PHE A 87 -2.90 3.78 -9.82
CA PHE A 87 -1.88 3.80 -10.88
C PHE A 87 -0.52 3.26 -10.40
N ILE A 88 -0.27 3.32 -9.10
CA ILE A 88 0.94 2.79 -8.46
C ILE A 88 0.74 1.32 -8.09
N SER A 89 -0.47 0.95 -7.70
CA SER A 89 -0.81 -0.40 -7.25
C SER A 89 -1.15 -1.37 -8.41
N SER A 90 -1.54 -0.85 -9.56
CA SER A 90 -2.06 -1.61 -10.70
C SER A 90 -1.29 -1.30 -11.98
N THR A 91 -1.26 -2.26 -12.92
CA THR A 91 -0.62 -2.06 -14.23
C THR A 91 -1.40 -1.04 -15.05
N VAL A 92 -0.71 -0.03 -15.56
CA VAL A 92 -1.25 1.02 -16.43
C VAL A 92 -0.70 0.83 -17.85
N THR A 93 -1.59 0.75 -18.83
CA THR A 93 -1.24 0.74 -20.26
C THR A 93 -1.67 2.06 -20.88
N ASN A 94 -0.74 2.78 -21.51
CA ASN A 94 -1.03 4.01 -22.25
C ASN A 94 -0.98 3.71 -23.76
N TRP A 95 -2.00 4.15 -24.48
CA TRP A 95 -2.21 3.89 -25.91
C TRP A 95 -2.03 5.15 -26.78
N SER A 96 -1.18 6.09 -26.34
CA SER A 96 -0.91 7.38 -27.03
C SER A 96 -0.59 7.26 -28.51
#